data_AF-A0AA39T4L5-F1
#
_entry.id   AF-A0AA39T4L5-F1
#
_cell.length_a   1.000
_cell.length_b   1.000
_cell.length_c   1.000
_cell.angle_alpha   90.00
_cell.angle_beta   90.00
_cell.angle_gamma   90.00
#
_symmetry.space_group_name_H-M   'P 1'
#
loop_
_entity.id
_entity.type
_entity.pdbx_description
1 polymer ?
#
loop_
_entity_poly.entity_id
_entity_poly.type
_entity_poly.pdbx_seq_one_letter_code
_entity_poly.pdbx_strand_id
1 'polypeptide(L)'
;MVHGVDILIPGEVFWCDHSARLKECGYELRRRFQPDWAPSWIGAKKDSGIYMDAKDTSTGQIVAMKIIVHEDSPDELAIGTLLSSGERSSNNRNHCVSILRTLPIPNREGEVIIVMPYLRARYDLKFKAIGEGVKFFKEMLEMYGPDSFHPQE
;
A
#
# COMPACT_ATOMS: atom_id res chain seq x y z
N MET A 1 20.82 15.71 32.84
CA MET A 1 20.66 14.47 32.06
C MET A 1 19.18 14.39 31.71
N VAL A 2 18.79 14.91 30.56
CA VAL A 2 17.38 15.06 30.15
C VAL A 2 17.09 13.93 29.17
N HIS A 3 16.20 13.00 29.53
CA HIS A 3 15.78 11.92 28.65
C HIS A 3 15.11 12.50 27.40
N GLY A 4 15.53 12.00 26.24
CA GLY A 4 15.21 12.52 24.93
C GLY A 4 13.72 12.51 24.65
N VAL A 5 13.25 13.61 24.06
CA VAL A 5 11.90 13.74 23.51
C VAL A 5 11.77 12.71 22.39
N ASP A 6 10.85 11.76 22.55
CA ASP A 6 10.47 10.77 21.54
C ASP A 6 9.85 11.47 20.32
N ILE A 7 10.65 11.74 19.30
CA ILE A 7 10.17 12.34 18.05
C ILE A 7 9.60 11.21 17.19
N LEU A 8 8.30 10.96 17.29
CA LEU A 8 7.56 10.23 16.27
C LEU A 8 7.72 10.96 14.92
N ILE A 9 8.07 10.24 13.85
CA ILE A 9 8.07 10.87 12.53
C ILE A 9 6.62 11.18 12.10
N PRO A 10 6.35 12.25 11.34
CA PRO A 10 4.99 12.69 11.04
C PRO A 10 4.05 11.61 10.50
N GLY A 11 4.57 10.67 9.69
CA GLY A 11 3.77 9.56 9.20
C GLY A 11 3.44 8.51 10.26
N GLU A 12 4.32 8.25 11.23
CA GLU A 12 3.98 7.35 12.35
C GLU A 12 2.90 7.95 13.26
N VAL A 13 2.92 9.28 13.47
CA VAL A 13 1.84 9.99 14.17
C VAL A 13 0.52 9.80 13.45
N PHE A 14 0.49 9.98 12.13
CA PHE A 14 -0.72 9.75 11.34
C PHE A 14 -1.31 8.35 11.56
N TRP A 15 -0.50 7.29 11.46
CA TRP A 15 -1.01 5.93 11.62
C TRP A 15 -1.48 5.63 13.04
N CYS A 16 -0.80 6.17 14.05
CA CYS A 16 -1.26 6.10 15.44
C CYS A 16 -2.63 6.76 15.62
N ASP A 17 -2.79 8.00 15.15
CA ASP A 17 -4.02 8.79 15.28
C ASP A 17 -5.22 8.12 14.60
N HIS A 18 -4.98 7.39 13.51
CA HIS A 18 -6.04 6.71 12.75
C HIS A 18 -6.23 5.23 13.13
N SER A 19 -5.43 4.69 14.06
CA SER A 19 -5.42 3.27 14.41
C SER A 19 -6.78 2.74 14.89
N ALA A 20 -7.51 3.51 15.71
CA ALA A 20 -8.82 3.14 16.23
C ALA A 20 -9.86 2.99 15.10
N ARG A 21 -9.92 3.96 14.18
CA ARG A 21 -10.80 3.93 13.01
C ARG A 21 -10.45 2.78 12.07
N LEU A 22 -9.17 2.54 11.82
CA LEU A 22 -8.74 1.41 10.99
C LEU A 22 -9.20 0.09 11.58
N LYS A 23 -9.15 -0.05 12.92
CA LYS A 23 -9.67 -1.22 13.62
C LYS A 23 -11.18 -1.39 13.45
N GLU A 24 -11.96 -0.30 13.53
CA GLU A 24 -13.40 -0.32 13.20
C GLU A 24 -13.66 -0.73 11.74
N CYS A 25 -12.77 -0.35 10.83
CA CYS A 25 -12.83 -0.75 9.43
C CYS A 25 -12.38 -2.22 9.18
N GLY A 26 -11.97 -2.94 10.22
CA GLY A 26 -11.51 -4.33 10.13
C GLY A 26 -10.00 -4.49 9.88
N TYR A 27 -9.20 -3.47 10.17
CA TYR A 27 -7.75 -3.51 9.99
C TYR A 27 -7.01 -3.16 11.28
N GLU A 28 -6.28 -4.13 11.81
CA GLU A 28 -5.51 -3.97 13.04
C GLU A 28 -4.04 -3.64 12.71
N LEU A 29 -3.60 -2.44 13.08
CA LEU A 29 -2.19 -2.06 12.99
C LEU A 29 -1.34 -2.86 14.00
N ARG A 30 -0.03 -2.94 13.76
CA ARG A 30 0.90 -3.54 14.73
C ARG A 30 0.75 -2.87 16.10
N ARG A 31 0.90 -3.66 17.18
CA ARG A 31 0.80 -3.19 18.57
C ARG A 31 1.61 -1.93 18.89
N ARG A 32 2.70 -1.69 18.17
CA ARG A 32 3.55 -0.49 18.31
C ARG A 32 2.89 0.83 17.93
N PHE A 33 1.74 0.80 17.27
CA PHE A 33 0.95 2.00 16.92
C PHE A 33 -0.31 2.13 17.77
N GLN A 34 -0.38 1.43 18.91
CA GLN A 34 -1.46 1.60 19.89
C GLN A 34 -1.12 2.74 20.87
N PRO A 35 -2.12 3.52 21.33
CA PRO A 35 -1.90 4.74 22.13
C PRO A 35 -1.07 4.52 23.41
N ASP A 36 -1.12 3.32 23.99
CA ASP A 36 -0.47 2.99 25.27
C ASP A 36 0.95 2.39 25.11
N TRP A 37 1.55 2.44 23.91
CA TRP A 37 2.84 1.81 23.62
C TRP A 37 4.01 2.80 23.71
N ALA A 38 5.00 2.51 24.58
CA ALA A 38 6.25 3.25 24.65
C ALA A 38 7.25 2.78 23.58
N PRO A 39 7.91 3.69 22.84
CA PRO A 39 8.80 3.33 21.73
C PRO A 39 10.08 2.64 22.18
N SER A 40 10.50 1.60 21.46
CA SER A 40 11.70 0.81 21.78
C SER A 40 12.82 0.87 20.73
N TRP A 41 12.90 1.89 19.87
CA TRP A 41 13.81 1.86 18.72
C TRP A 41 14.71 3.09 18.58
N ILE A 42 15.99 2.89 18.89
CA ILE A 42 17.11 3.61 18.30
C ILE A 42 17.59 2.77 17.11
N GLY A 43 17.37 3.22 15.87
CA GLY A 43 18.13 2.75 14.70
C GLY A 43 17.44 1.86 13.64
N ALA A 44 16.11 1.74 13.59
CA ALA A 44 15.44 1.03 12.49
C ALA A 44 15.29 1.90 11.23
N LYS A 45 15.45 1.28 10.05
CA LYS A 45 15.50 1.94 8.74
C LYS A 45 14.19 2.68 8.43
N LYS A 46 14.35 3.93 7.99
CA LYS A 46 13.33 4.96 7.77
C LYS A 46 12.44 4.64 6.55
N ASP A 47 11.26 4.06 6.77
CA ASP A 47 10.20 4.05 5.76
C ASP A 47 9.45 5.38 5.79
N SER A 48 9.00 5.86 4.64
CA SER A 48 8.57 7.25 4.37
C SER A 48 7.31 7.72 5.13
N GLY A 49 6.80 6.95 6.10
CA GLY A 49 5.57 7.27 6.82
C GLY A 49 4.28 7.13 5.98
N ILE A 50 4.42 6.96 4.66
CA ILE A 50 3.31 6.84 3.69
C ILE A 50 2.76 5.42 3.61
N TYR A 51 3.56 4.42 3.99
CA TYR A 51 3.18 3.01 3.97
C TYR A 51 3.05 2.44 5.38
N MET A 52 2.08 1.55 5.56
CA MET A 52 1.89 0.79 6.79
C MET A 52 1.39 -0.60 6.49
N ASP A 53 1.76 -1.59 7.28
CA ASP A 53 1.13 -2.89 7.23
C ASP A 53 0.06 -3.04 8.31
N ALA A 54 -1.02 -3.75 7.97
CA ALA A 54 -2.12 -4.03 8.89
C ALA A 54 -2.54 -5.49 8.75
N LYS A 55 -3.14 -6.02 9.80
CA LYS A 55 -3.83 -7.31 9.77
C LYS A 55 -5.30 -7.09 9.44
N ASP A 56 -5.77 -7.66 8.35
CA ASP A 56 -7.21 -7.78 8.08
C ASP A 56 -7.82 -8.71 9.12
N THR A 57 -8.75 -8.21 9.92
CA THR A 57 -9.35 -8.97 11.02
C THR A 57 -10.31 -10.06 10.54
N SER A 58 -10.82 -9.95 9.32
CA SER A 58 -11.74 -10.93 8.73
C SER A 58 -11.00 -12.15 8.18
N THR A 59 -9.87 -11.94 7.51
CA THR A 59 -9.07 -13.01 6.87
C THR A 59 -7.86 -13.43 7.69
N GLY A 60 -7.43 -12.59 8.63
CA GLY A 60 -6.19 -12.75 9.39
C GLY A 60 -4.91 -12.46 8.58
N GLN A 61 -5.03 -12.09 7.30
CA GLN A 61 -3.91 -11.84 6.41
C GLN A 61 -3.28 -10.46 6.66
N ILE A 62 -1.99 -10.33 6.33
CA ILE A 62 -1.32 -9.04 6.31
C ILE A 62 -1.60 -8.35 4.98
N VAL A 63 -1.98 -7.08 5.06
CA VAL A 63 -2.20 -6.19 3.92
C VAL A 63 -1.26 -4.99 4.01
N ALA A 64 -0.94 -4.41 2.86
CA ALA A 64 -0.24 -3.13 2.78
C ALA A 64 -1.26 -1.99 2.69
N MET A 65 -1.00 -0.90 3.37
CA MET A 65 -1.74 0.34 3.32
C MET A 65 -0.82 1.45 2.81
N LYS A 66 -1.36 2.33 1.98
CA LYS A 66 -0.66 3.51 1.47
C LYS A 66 -1.57 4.73 1.57
N ILE A 67 -1.01 5.86 2.03
CA ILE A 67 -1.66 7.16 1.93
C ILE A 67 -1.41 7.71 0.52
N ILE A 68 -2.48 8.05 -0.19
CA ILE A 68 -2.42 8.83 -1.42
C ILE A 68 -2.84 10.26 -1.08
N VAL A 69 -1.97 11.21 -1.42
CA VAL A 69 -2.24 12.65 -1.36
C VAL A 69 -2.53 13.09 -2.79
N HIS A 70 -3.79 13.44 -3.06
CA HIS A 70 -4.27 13.77 -4.41
C HIS A 70 -3.54 14.98 -5.01
N GLU A 71 -3.15 15.96 -4.19
CA GLU A 71 -2.38 17.12 -4.65
C GLU A 71 -0.99 16.73 -5.20
N ASP A 72 -0.34 15.75 -4.58
CA ASP A 72 0.99 15.27 -5.00
C ASP A 72 0.90 14.29 -6.18
N SER A 73 -0.22 13.60 -6.33
CA SER A 73 -0.41 12.51 -7.30
C SER A 73 -1.88 12.38 -7.71
N PRO A 74 -2.40 13.31 -8.53
CA PRO A 74 -3.83 13.43 -8.79
C PRO A 74 -4.43 12.19 -9.48
N ASP A 75 -3.65 11.58 -10.37
CA ASP A 75 -4.11 10.44 -11.16
C ASP A 75 -3.87 9.09 -10.48
N GLU A 76 -3.11 9.02 -9.39
CA GLU A 76 -2.68 7.73 -8.81
C GLU A 76 -3.88 6.86 -8.38
N LEU A 77 -4.82 7.46 -7.64
CA LEU A 77 -6.02 6.73 -7.21
C LEU A 77 -6.90 6.33 -8.40
N ALA A 78 -7.05 7.20 -9.39
CA ALA A 78 -7.88 6.96 -10.57
C ALA A 78 -7.31 5.82 -11.42
N ILE A 79 -6.01 5.85 -11.70
CA ILE A 79 -5.30 4.80 -12.45
C ILE A 79 -5.33 3.48 -11.67
N GLY A 80 -5.01 3.51 -10.37
CA GLY A 80 -5.04 2.31 -9.54
C GLY A 80 -6.43 1.67 -9.47
N THR A 81 -7.48 2.48 -9.35
CA THR A 81 -8.87 2.00 -9.35
C THR A 81 -9.25 1.42 -10.71
N LEU A 82 -8.89 2.09 -11.81
CA LEU A 82 -9.13 1.61 -13.18
C LEU A 82 -8.50 0.22 -13.39
N LEU A 83 -7.24 0.05 -12.98
CA LEU A 83 -6.51 -1.22 -13.11
C LEU A 83 -7.04 -2.31 -12.16
N SER A 84 -7.71 -1.92 -11.08
CA SER A 84 -8.28 -2.85 -10.10
C SER A 84 -9.75 -3.17 -10.33
N SER A 85 -10.35 -2.70 -11.43
CA SER A 85 -11.80 -2.79 -11.67
C SER A 85 -12.18 -3.58 -12.92
N GLY A 86 -13.38 -4.16 -12.90
CA GLY A 86 -14.00 -4.83 -14.04
C GLY A 86 -13.14 -5.92 -14.67
N GLU A 87 -13.20 -6.03 -15.99
CA GLU A 87 -12.45 -7.02 -16.77
C GLU A 87 -10.94 -6.88 -16.64
N ARG A 88 -10.43 -5.67 -16.32
CA ARG A 88 -8.99 -5.42 -16.16
C ARG A 88 -8.43 -6.11 -14.93
N SER A 89 -9.20 -6.19 -13.85
CA SER A 89 -8.77 -6.89 -12.62
C SER A 89 -8.61 -8.40 -12.81
N SER A 90 -9.42 -9.00 -13.68
CA SER A 90 -9.39 -10.43 -14.00
C SER A 90 -8.48 -10.78 -15.18
N ASN A 91 -7.91 -9.78 -15.84
CA ASN A 91 -7.03 -9.97 -16.99
C ASN A 91 -5.66 -10.50 -16.53
N ASN A 92 -5.26 -11.66 -17.03
CA ASN A 92 -3.98 -12.28 -16.68
C ASN A 92 -2.73 -11.49 -17.15
N ARG A 93 -2.92 -10.51 -18.03
CA ARG A 93 -1.87 -9.56 -18.48
C ARG A 93 -1.73 -8.35 -17.56
N ASN A 94 -2.67 -8.15 -16.64
CA ASN A 94 -2.61 -7.05 -15.69
C ASN A 94 -1.81 -7.48 -14.45
N HIS A 95 -0.54 -7.11 -14.42
CA HIS A 95 0.36 -7.38 -13.30
C HIS A 95 0.44 -6.22 -12.30
N CYS A 96 -0.46 -5.25 -12.39
CA CYS A 96 -0.52 -4.14 -11.44
C CYS A 96 -1.06 -4.61 -10.09
N VAL A 97 -0.53 -4.03 -9.02
CA VAL A 97 -1.01 -4.29 -7.66
C VAL A 97 -2.44 -3.78 -7.54
N SER A 98 -3.36 -4.67 -7.17
CA SER A 98 -4.76 -4.31 -7.01
C SER A 98 -5.01 -3.50 -5.74
N ILE A 99 -5.88 -2.50 -5.86
CA ILE A 99 -6.52 -1.83 -4.73
C ILE A 99 -7.68 -2.72 -4.27
N LEU A 100 -7.55 -3.28 -3.08
CA LEU A 100 -8.57 -4.12 -2.45
C LEU A 100 -9.68 -3.27 -1.83
N ARG A 101 -9.32 -2.13 -1.27
CA ARG A 101 -10.25 -1.20 -0.62
C ARG A 101 -9.69 0.21 -0.56
N THR A 102 -10.58 1.18 -0.61
CA THR A 102 -10.28 2.60 -0.42
C THR A 102 -10.98 3.07 0.87
N LEU A 103 -10.24 3.75 1.74
CA LEU A 103 -10.70 4.24 3.04
C LEU A 103 -10.53 5.76 3.09
N PRO A 104 -11.62 6.55 3.07
CA PRO A 104 -11.53 8.00 3.20
C PRO A 104 -11.03 8.40 4.58
N ILE A 105 -10.29 9.51 4.67
CA ILE A 105 -9.82 10.08 5.93
C ILE A 105 -10.70 11.29 6.29
N PRO A 106 -11.40 11.30 7.44
CA PRO A 106 -12.22 12.43 7.84
C PRO A 106 -11.35 13.67 8.03
N ASN A 107 -11.90 14.83 7.65
CA ASN A 107 -11.26 16.13 7.84
C ASN A 107 -9.92 16.32 7.09
N ARG A 108 -9.59 15.44 6.14
CA ARG A 108 -8.43 15.54 5.26
C ARG A 108 -8.89 15.35 3.82
N GLU A 109 -9.47 16.40 3.25
CA GLU A 109 -9.86 16.41 1.84
C GLU A 109 -8.63 16.21 0.96
N GLY A 110 -8.75 15.40 -0.09
CA GLY A 110 -7.63 15.07 -0.98
C GLY A 110 -6.69 13.98 -0.45
N GLU A 111 -6.85 13.48 0.77
CA GLU A 111 -6.09 12.33 1.27
C GLU A 111 -6.96 11.08 1.38
N VAL A 112 -6.39 9.93 0.99
CA VAL A 112 -7.08 8.64 1.09
C VAL A 112 -6.12 7.51 1.44
N ILE A 113 -6.59 6.53 2.21
CA ILE A 113 -5.84 5.31 2.46
C ILE A 113 -6.31 4.24 1.47
N ILE A 114 -5.40 3.67 0.70
CA ILE A 114 -5.66 2.48 -0.11
C ILE A 114 -5.10 1.24 0.58
N VAL A 115 -5.85 0.15 0.50
CA VAL A 115 -5.46 -1.18 0.99
C VAL A 115 -5.11 -2.04 -0.22
N MET A 116 -3.95 -2.70 -0.14
CA MET A 116 -3.36 -3.49 -1.21
C MET A 116 -2.83 -4.83 -0.65
N PRO A 117 -2.62 -5.85 -1.50
CA PRO A 117 -1.90 -7.05 -1.09
C PRO A 117 -0.51 -6.72 -0.50
N TYR A 118 -0.10 -7.44 0.54
CA TYR A 118 1.24 -7.30 1.12
C TYR A 118 2.27 -8.05 0.27
N LEU A 119 3.07 -7.32 -0.51
CA LEU A 119 4.04 -7.89 -1.44
C LEU A 119 5.46 -7.91 -0.87
N ARG A 120 6.30 -8.79 -1.44
CA ARG A 120 7.72 -8.87 -1.08
C ARG A 120 8.47 -7.61 -1.51
N ALA A 121 9.55 -7.30 -0.79
CA ALA A 121 10.40 -6.16 -1.12
C ALA A 121 11.06 -6.32 -2.51
N ARG A 122 11.01 -5.24 -3.30
CA ARG A 122 11.50 -5.21 -4.70
C ARG A 122 12.98 -5.60 -4.89
N TYR A 123 13.81 -5.43 -3.86
CA TYR A 123 15.25 -5.71 -3.92
C TYR A 123 15.63 -7.10 -3.40
N ASP A 124 14.67 -7.91 -2.97
CA ASP A 124 14.90 -9.29 -2.51
C ASP A 124 14.42 -10.31 -3.56
N LEU A 125 14.76 -10.06 -4.83
CA LEU A 125 14.50 -10.99 -5.93
C LEU A 125 15.74 -11.85 -6.16
N LYS A 126 15.73 -13.06 -5.61
CA LYS A 126 16.77 -14.06 -5.86
C LYS A 126 16.35 -14.99 -6.99
N PHE A 127 16.62 -14.61 -8.24
CA PHE A 127 16.45 -15.49 -9.38
C PHE A 127 17.37 -16.70 -9.23
N LYS A 128 16.79 -17.90 -9.21
CA LYS A 128 17.49 -19.18 -9.15
C LYS A 128 17.79 -19.74 -10.54
N ALA A 129 17.05 -19.30 -11.57
CA ALA A 129 17.25 -19.72 -12.95
C ALA A 129 17.05 -18.55 -13.95
N ILE A 130 17.71 -18.64 -15.10
CA ILE A 130 17.55 -17.66 -16.20
C ILE A 130 16.09 -17.56 -16.64
N GLY A 131 15.37 -18.69 -16.67
CA GLY A 131 13.94 -18.71 -17.01
C GLY A 131 13.06 -17.88 -16.08
N GLU A 132 13.41 -17.75 -14.79
CA GLU A 132 12.68 -16.89 -13.85
C GLU A 132 12.90 -15.41 -14.16
N GLY A 133 14.13 -15.03 -14.53
CA GLY A 133 14.44 -13.67 -14.98
C GLY A 133 13.71 -13.31 -16.27
N VAL A 134 13.76 -14.18 -17.28
CA VAL A 134 13.04 -13.99 -18.55
C VAL A 134 11.53 -13.85 -18.31
N LYS A 135 10.95 -14.68 -17.45
CA LYS A 135 9.54 -14.59 -17.08
C LYS A 135 9.21 -13.26 -16.41
N PHE A 136 10.02 -12.81 -15.44
CA PHE A 136 9.84 -11.53 -14.78
C PHE A 136 9.85 -10.35 -15.77
N PHE A 137 10.83 -10.30 -16.69
CA PHE A 137 10.88 -9.24 -17.70
C PHE A 137 9.70 -9.32 -18.66
N LYS A 138 9.25 -10.53 -19.02
CA LYS A 138 8.07 -10.71 -19.85
C LYS A 138 6.82 -10.15 -19.17
N GLU A 139 6.57 -10.51 -17.91
CA GLU A 139 5.41 -10.02 -17.14
C GLU A 139 5.48 -8.50 -16.92
N MET A 140 6.65 -7.95 -16.61
CA MET A 140 6.83 -6.50 -16.42
C MET A 140 6.63 -5.70 -17.72
N LEU A 141 6.99 -6.27 -18.87
CA LEU A 141 6.84 -5.64 -20.19
C LEU A 141 5.55 -6.06 -20.91
N GLU A 142 4.69 -6.83 -20.26
CA GLU A 142 3.42 -7.27 -20.83
C GLU A 142 2.46 -6.08 -20.91
N MET A 143 2.61 -5.27 -21.96
CA MET A 143 1.67 -4.22 -22.29
C MET A 143 0.41 -4.80 -22.93
N TYR A 144 -0.72 -4.14 -22.65
CA TYR A 144 -1.93 -4.24 -23.45
C TYR A 144 -1.55 -4.05 -24.93
N GLY A 145 -1.61 -5.13 -25.71
CA GLY A 145 -1.30 -5.11 -27.14
C GLY A 145 -2.20 -4.14 -27.92
N PRO A 146 -1.86 -3.86 -29.19
CA PRO A 146 -2.58 -2.90 -30.05
C PRO A 146 -4.08 -3.16 -30.19
N ASP A 147 -4.56 -4.38 -29.91
CA ASP A 147 -5.98 -4.76 -29.97
C ASP A 147 -6.86 -4.11 -28.88
N SER A 148 -6.25 -3.39 -27.92
CA SER A 148 -6.95 -2.80 -26.76
C SER A 148 -7.40 -1.36 -26.99
N PHE A 149 -7.05 -0.75 -28.13
CA PHE A 149 -7.40 0.62 -28.52
C PHE A 149 -8.35 0.64 -29.73
N HIS A 150 -9.29 -0.30 -29.80
CA HIS A 150 -10.46 -0.07 -30.65
C HIS A 150 -11.42 0.87 -29.93
N PRO A 151 -11.70 2.08 -30.46
CA PRO A 151 -12.83 2.85 -30.00
C PRO A 151 -14.07 2.00 -30.29
N GLN A 152 -14.90 1.78 -29.27
CA GLN A 152 -16.27 1.33 -29.54
C GLN A 152 -16.99 2.54 -30.16
N GLU A 153 -17.37 2.39 -31.44
CA GLU A 153 -18.33 3.28 -32.11
C GLU A 153 -19.70 3.29 -31.41
#